data_AF-A0A8B8TGZ7-F1
#
_entry.id   AF-A0A8B8TGZ7-F1
#
_cell.length_a   1.000
_cell.length_b   1.000
_cell.length_c   1.000
_cell.angle_alpha   90.00
_cell.angle_beta   90.00
_cell.angle_gamma   90.00
#
_symmetry.space_group_name_H-M   'P 1'
#
loop_
_entity.id
_entity.type
_entity.pdbx_description
1 polymer ?
#
loop_
_entity_poly.entity_id
_entity_poly.type
_entity_poly.pdbx_seq_one_letter_code
_entity_poly.pdbx_strand_id
1 'polypeptide(L)'
;MGQRWLPLLVVALTACLLPAWGCVMCDPKVVEALNSLETDYLPGHLEAKDHKNLMIRVKEAVEDFKNLPIDEDSYMGVVDKPTLEKASWSLLKDMKRVTDSDVKGQLFVKELLWMLHLAKDTFASYAAQFQKEGLMLQPLIWCSTCQEQVHACRKSLDCGERKVEVHQMEDMILDCELNWHKISQGLTDYSFYRVWGNNSETLMSKGIQPTLTKIMVSPEDAGIYRCELGSVKSSPATIIHFRVTVLPKRIVEEIPSPNTETQDEMAPGEVTLGRPQPSTTLQSQSSKPENVLRSRLVGLLIWGFVVLIAGVVTAILYFGSGKVIDFIKSSWFSTGHGDAQDSGVSAEKTDKSGRK
;
A
#
# COMPACT_ATOMS: atom_id res chain seq x y z
N MET A 1 -33.37 -39.20 45.18
CA MET A 1 -33.09 -37.75 45.33
C MET A 1 -31.61 -37.59 45.00
N GLY A 2 -31.25 -37.23 43.76
CA GLY A 2 -31.16 -35.83 43.29
C GLY A 2 -29.77 -35.32 43.69
N GLN A 3 -28.82 -34.96 42.83
CA GLN A 3 -28.96 -34.13 41.64
C GLN A 3 -27.75 -34.40 40.71
N ARG A 4 -28.02 -34.79 39.46
CA ARG A 4 -27.15 -34.52 38.31
C ARG A 4 -27.16 -33.00 38.04
N TRP A 5 -26.29 -32.52 37.15
CA TRP A 5 -26.05 -31.15 36.63
C TRP A 5 -24.66 -30.68 37.14
N LEU A 6 -23.63 -30.40 36.36
CA LEU A 6 -23.48 -30.05 34.93
C LEU A 6 -22.14 -30.62 34.40
N PRO A 7 -22.08 -30.99 33.10
CA PRO A 7 -20.99 -30.47 32.29
C PRO A 7 -21.59 -29.81 31.04
N LEU A 8 -21.84 -28.52 31.14
CA LEU A 8 -22.26 -27.67 30.03
C LEU A 8 -21.44 -26.38 30.06
N LEU A 9 -20.11 -26.52 30.07
CA LEU A 9 -19.17 -25.40 29.94
C LEU A 9 -17.94 -25.80 29.10
N VAL A 10 -18.18 -26.50 27.98
CA VAL A 10 -17.17 -26.65 26.91
C VAL A 10 -17.86 -26.51 25.55
N VAL A 11 -18.49 -25.35 25.29
CA VAL A 11 -18.93 -24.98 23.92
C VAL A 11 -18.57 -23.53 23.55
N ALA A 12 -17.92 -22.75 24.44
CA ALA A 12 -17.66 -21.33 24.19
C ALA A 12 -16.19 -20.98 23.90
N LEU A 13 -15.42 -21.87 23.26
CA LEU A 13 -14.04 -21.56 22.82
C LEU A 13 -13.70 -22.00 21.39
N THR A 14 -14.68 -22.37 20.57
CA THR A 14 -14.47 -22.57 19.12
C THR A 14 -14.83 -21.34 18.28
N ALA A 15 -15.32 -20.26 18.90
CA ALA A 15 -15.70 -19.02 18.20
C ALA A 15 -14.58 -17.97 18.10
N CYS A 16 -13.38 -18.22 18.64
CA CYS A 16 -12.26 -17.26 18.60
C CYS A 16 -11.13 -17.62 17.62
N LEU A 17 -11.33 -18.63 16.78
CA LEU A 17 -10.50 -18.85 15.61
C LEU A 17 -11.42 -18.76 14.40
N LEU A 18 -11.87 -17.54 14.07
CA LEU A 18 -12.31 -17.28 12.71
C LEU A 18 -11.14 -17.69 11.82
N PRO A 19 -11.30 -18.67 10.92
CA PRO A 19 -10.25 -19.03 9.99
C PRO A 19 -9.80 -17.76 9.25
N ALA A 20 -8.59 -17.75 8.73
CA ALA A 20 -8.05 -16.59 8.05
C ALA A 20 -8.80 -16.34 6.73
N TRP A 21 -9.87 -15.56 6.77
CA TRP A 21 -10.76 -15.33 5.64
C TRP A 21 -10.21 -14.14 4.84
N GLY A 22 -10.04 -14.30 3.53
CA GLY A 22 -9.38 -13.30 2.68
C GLY A 22 -9.94 -11.88 2.83
N CYS A 23 -9.18 -10.83 2.50
CA CYS A 23 -9.50 -9.43 2.86
C CYS A 23 -10.98 -9.05 2.74
N VAL A 24 -11.61 -9.36 1.60
CA VAL A 24 -13.01 -9.00 1.31
C VAL A 24 -14.03 -9.73 2.18
N MET A 25 -13.67 -10.89 2.75
CA MET A 25 -14.49 -11.63 3.71
C MET A 25 -14.56 -10.96 5.09
N CYS A 26 -13.73 -9.95 5.34
CA CYS A 26 -13.85 -9.10 6.52
C CYS A 26 -15.08 -8.17 6.45
N ASP A 27 -15.70 -8.01 5.27
CA ASP A 27 -17.01 -7.37 5.14
C ASP A 27 -18.13 -8.40 5.33
N PRO A 28 -18.99 -8.25 6.36
CA PRO A 28 -20.07 -9.19 6.63
C PRO A 28 -21.04 -9.35 5.46
N LYS A 29 -21.19 -8.33 4.60
CA LYS A 29 -22.05 -8.39 3.41
C LYS A 29 -21.56 -9.41 2.38
N VAL A 30 -20.25 -9.59 2.26
CA VAL A 30 -19.65 -10.59 1.37
C VAL A 30 -19.94 -11.99 1.89
N VAL A 31 -19.77 -12.21 3.20
CA VAL A 31 -20.09 -13.49 3.84
C VAL A 31 -21.57 -13.85 3.68
N GLU A 32 -22.46 -12.88 3.91
CA GLU A 32 -23.90 -13.05 3.72
C GLU A 32 -24.26 -13.41 2.27
N ALA A 33 -23.66 -12.72 1.29
CA ALA A 33 -23.89 -13.01 -0.13
C ALA A 33 -23.39 -14.40 -0.54
N LEU A 34 -22.26 -14.87 0.00
CA LEU A 34 -21.77 -16.23 -0.25
C LEU A 34 -22.67 -17.29 0.38
N ASN A 35 -23.23 -17.02 1.56
CA ASN A 35 -24.20 -17.90 2.19
C ASN A 35 -25.50 -17.97 1.37
N SER A 36 -26.03 -16.83 0.93
CA SER A 36 -27.23 -16.76 0.08
C SER A 36 -27.00 -17.41 -1.30
N LEU A 37 -25.79 -17.29 -1.86
CA LEU A 37 -25.43 -18.03 -3.07
C LEU A 37 -25.61 -19.54 -2.87
N GLU A 38 -25.07 -20.08 -1.77
CA GLU A 38 -25.15 -21.51 -1.41
C GLU A 38 -26.57 -21.98 -1.11
N THR A 39 -27.33 -21.21 -0.31
CA THR A 39 -28.65 -21.65 0.19
C THR A 39 -29.80 -21.34 -0.76
N ASP A 40 -29.74 -20.20 -1.46
CA ASP A 40 -30.90 -19.66 -2.16
C ASP A 40 -30.74 -19.78 -3.68
N TYR A 41 -29.53 -19.54 -4.20
CA TYR A 41 -29.29 -19.52 -5.64
C TYR A 41 -28.91 -20.89 -6.21
N LEU A 42 -27.93 -21.60 -5.63
CA LEU A 42 -27.45 -22.88 -6.15
C LEU A 42 -28.55 -23.95 -6.37
N PRO A 43 -29.54 -24.12 -5.48
CA PRO A 43 -30.60 -25.13 -5.68
C PRO A 43 -31.38 -24.99 -6.99
N GLY A 44 -31.52 -23.78 -7.52
CA GLY A 44 -32.22 -23.52 -8.79
C GLY A 44 -31.33 -23.51 -10.04
N HIS A 45 -30.00 -23.51 -9.86
CA HIS A 45 -29.06 -23.16 -10.95
C HIS A 45 -27.94 -24.18 -11.16
N LEU A 46 -27.77 -25.15 -10.27
CA LEU A 46 -26.75 -26.19 -10.36
C LEU A 46 -27.28 -27.53 -9.80
N GLU A 47 -26.76 -28.65 -10.27
CA GLU A 47 -27.11 -29.96 -9.71
C GLU A 47 -26.64 -30.11 -8.27
N ALA A 48 -27.48 -30.68 -7.40
CA ALA A 48 -27.22 -30.79 -5.95
C ALA A 48 -25.89 -31.47 -5.59
N LYS A 49 -25.46 -32.44 -6.41
CA LYS A 49 -24.19 -33.15 -6.22
C LYS A 49 -22.96 -32.24 -6.35
N ASP A 50 -23.09 -31.13 -7.07
CA ASP A 50 -21.99 -30.22 -7.39
C ASP A 50 -21.94 -29.01 -6.46
N HIS A 51 -23.00 -28.73 -5.70
CA HIS A 51 -23.12 -27.55 -4.82
C HIS A 51 -21.93 -27.42 -3.85
N LYS A 52 -21.65 -28.49 -3.11
CA LYS A 52 -20.59 -28.51 -2.10
C LYS A 52 -19.21 -28.26 -2.73
N ASN A 53 -18.92 -28.92 -3.85
CA ASN A 53 -17.63 -28.79 -4.53
C ASN A 53 -17.43 -27.38 -5.10
N LEU A 54 -18.49 -26.78 -5.64
CA LEU A 54 -18.43 -25.40 -6.11
C LEU A 54 -18.17 -24.44 -4.95
N MET A 55 -18.91 -24.54 -3.85
CA MET A 55 -18.77 -23.62 -2.72
C MET A 55 -17.40 -23.70 -2.04
N ILE A 56 -16.77 -24.88 -2.01
CA ILE A 56 -15.36 -25.02 -1.59
C ILE A 56 -14.46 -24.15 -2.47
N ARG A 57 -14.55 -24.30 -3.80
CA ARG A 57 -13.73 -23.53 -4.75
C ARG A 57 -13.99 -22.02 -4.68
N VAL A 58 -15.25 -21.62 -4.49
CA VAL A 58 -15.63 -20.20 -4.34
C VAL A 58 -15.01 -19.62 -3.07
N LYS A 59 -15.16 -20.32 -1.93
CA LYS A 59 -14.58 -19.88 -0.65
C LYS A 59 -13.05 -19.80 -0.74
N GLU A 60 -12.41 -20.82 -1.31
CA GLU A 60 -10.96 -20.81 -1.57
C GLU A 60 -10.52 -19.64 -2.46
N ALA A 61 -11.26 -19.38 -3.55
CA ALA A 61 -10.94 -18.29 -4.47
C ALA A 61 -11.07 -16.90 -3.81
N VAL A 62 -12.10 -16.70 -2.97
CA VAL A 62 -12.28 -15.44 -2.22
C VAL A 62 -11.25 -15.32 -1.10
N GLU A 63 -10.92 -16.42 -0.42
CA GLU A 63 -9.84 -16.45 0.58
C GLU A 63 -8.48 -16.08 -0.02
N ASP A 64 -8.23 -16.49 -1.26
CA ASP A 64 -7.00 -16.22 -1.98
C ASP A 64 -6.80 -14.73 -2.33
N PHE A 65 -7.79 -13.86 -2.07
CA PHE A 65 -7.62 -12.40 -2.22
C PHE A 65 -6.59 -11.85 -1.25
N LYS A 66 -6.33 -12.53 -0.12
CA LYS A 66 -5.24 -12.14 0.79
C LYS A 66 -3.85 -12.45 0.23
N ASN A 67 -3.75 -13.35 -0.76
CA ASN A 67 -2.50 -13.81 -1.35
C ASN A 67 -2.20 -13.00 -2.63
N LEU A 68 -1.74 -11.78 -2.42
CA LEU A 68 -1.15 -10.94 -3.46
C LEU A 68 0.36 -10.83 -3.24
N PRO A 69 1.16 -10.53 -4.28
CA PRO A 69 2.58 -10.27 -4.10
C PRO A 69 2.80 -9.21 -3.03
N ILE A 70 3.52 -9.57 -1.97
CA ILE A 70 3.81 -8.65 -0.87
C ILE A 70 5.04 -7.85 -1.26
N ASP A 71 4.84 -6.57 -1.55
CA ASP A 71 5.90 -5.61 -1.88
C ASP A 71 5.54 -4.23 -1.32
N GLU A 72 6.52 -3.52 -0.75
CA GLU A 72 6.34 -2.27 0.02
C GLU A 72 5.65 -1.16 -0.79
N ASP A 73 5.66 -1.25 -2.12
CA ASP A 73 5.00 -0.32 -3.02
C ASP A 73 3.68 -0.88 -3.60
N SER A 74 3.21 -2.06 -3.17
CA SER A 74 1.99 -2.70 -3.70
C SER A 74 1.00 -3.22 -2.63
N TYR A 75 1.37 -4.14 -1.75
CA TYR A 75 0.42 -4.74 -0.82
C TYR A 75 1.12 -5.38 0.37
N MET A 76 0.67 -5.03 1.58
CA MET A 76 1.29 -5.48 2.84
C MET A 76 0.42 -6.45 3.65
N GLY A 77 -0.58 -7.10 3.04
CA GLY A 77 -1.50 -7.97 3.80
C GLY A 77 -2.55 -7.20 4.61
N VAL A 78 -2.68 -5.89 4.38
CA VAL A 78 -3.53 -4.97 5.13
C VAL A 78 -4.21 -3.97 4.19
N VAL A 79 -5.42 -3.55 4.54
CA VAL A 79 -6.20 -2.52 3.81
C VAL A 79 -6.92 -1.60 4.80
N ASP A 80 -7.22 -0.36 4.41
CA ASP A 80 -8.14 0.46 5.19
C ASP A 80 -9.62 0.12 4.90
N LYS A 81 -10.50 0.66 5.74
CA LYS A 81 -11.94 0.43 5.64
C LYS A 81 -12.54 0.92 4.31
N PRO A 82 -12.23 2.12 3.79
CA PRO A 82 -12.69 2.55 2.46
C PRO A 82 -12.25 1.61 1.32
N THR A 83 -11.01 1.11 1.34
CA THR A 83 -10.53 0.16 0.33
C THR A 83 -11.27 -1.17 0.43
N LEU A 84 -11.49 -1.68 1.65
CA LEU A 84 -12.30 -2.87 1.88
C LEU A 84 -13.73 -2.69 1.35
N GLU A 85 -14.41 -1.60 1.72
CA GLU A 85 -15.78 -1.32 1.30
C GLU A 85 -15.90 -1.22 -0.24
N LYS A 86 -14.94 -0.55 -0.88
CA LYS A 86 -14.88 -0.43 -2.34
C LYS A 86 -14.70 -1.79 -3.01
N ALA A 87 -13.80 -2.63 -2.49
CA ALA A 87 -13.55 -3.96 -2.99
C ALA A 87 -14.76 -4.87 -2.83
N SER A 88 -15.35 -4.89 -1.63
CA SER A 88 -16.55 -5.66 -1.30
C SER A 88 -17.74 -5.26 -2.18
N TRP A 89 -17.98 -3.95 -2.34
CA TRP A 89 -19.05 -3.47 -3.20
C TRP A 89 -18.85 -3.87 -4.67
N SER A 90 -17.61 -3.77 -5.18
CA SER A 90 -17.28 -4.18 -6.55
C SER A 90 -17.54 -5.67 -6.77
N LEU A 91 -17.09 -6.52 -5.84
CA LEU A 91 -17.30 -7.96 -5.89
C LEU A 91 -18.80 -8.30 -5.85
N LEU A 92 -19.55 -7.72 -4.90
CA LEU A 92 -20.98 -7.97 -4.73
C LEU A 92 -21.79 -7.54 -5.96
N LYS A 93 -21.41 -6.42 -6.59
CA LYS A 93 -22.02 -5.96 -7.84
C LYS A 93 -21.80 -6.97 -8.98
N ASP A 94 -20.58 -7.51 -9.11
CA ASP A 94 -20.28 -8.47 -10.16
C ASP A 94 -20.88 -9.86 -9.90
N MET A 95 -20.94 -10.29 -8.63
CA MET A 95 -21.71 -11.47 -8.22
C MET A 95 -23.18 -11.31 -8.57
N LYS A 96 -23.78 -10.17 -8.21
CA LYS A 96 -25.17 -9.87 -8.54
C LYS A 96 -25.42 -9.88 -10.04
N ARG A 97 -24.50 -9.34 -10.84
CA ARG A 97 -24.59 -9.40 -12.31
C ARG A 97 -24.65 -10.84 -12.83
N VAL A 98 -23.87 -11.76 -12.26
CA VAL A 98 -23.90 -13.19 -12.64
C VAL A 98 -25.22 -13.82 -12.20
N THR A 99 -25.70 -13.57 -10.98
CA THR A 99 -26.95 -14.16 -10.49
C THR A 99 -28.19 -13.60 -11.22
N ASP A 100 -28.20 -12.31 -11.54
CA ASP A 100 -29.31 -11.65 -12.26
C ASP A 100 -29.39 -12.10 -13.73
N SER A 101 -28.32 -12.72 -14.27
CA SER A 101 -28.32 -13.26 -15.64
C SER A 101 -29.08 -14.58 -15.79
N ASP A 102 -29.51 -15.21 -14.69
CA ASP A 102 -30.20 -16.53 -14.64
C ASP A 102 -29.44 -17.64 -15.40
N VAL A 103 -28.13 -17.50 -15.53
CA VAL A 103 -27.27 -18.51 -16.16
C VAL A 103 -27.19 -19.77 -15.26
N LYS A 104 -27.17 -20.96 -15.89
CA LYS A 104 -27.29 -22.25 -15.20
C LYS A 104 -26.20 -23.25 -15.58
N GLY A 105 -26.04 -24.27 -14.74
CA GLY A 105 -25.18 -25.42 -14.97
C GLY A 105 -23.70 -25.04 -15.13
N GLN A 106 -23.02 -25.67 -16.07
CA GLN A 106 -21.57 -25.48 -16.25
C GLN A 106 -21.19 -24.07 -16.70
N LEU A 107 -22.07 -23.37 -17.42
CA LEU A 107 -21.81 -22.00 -17.85
C LEU A 107 -21.79 -21.06 -16.64
N PHE A 108 -22.73 -21.22 -15.70
CA PHE A 108 -22.75 -20.50 -14.43
C PHE A 108 -21.44 -20.71 -13.64
N VAL A 109 -20.99 -21.97 -13.51
CA VAL A 109 -19.73 -22.29 -12.81
C VAL A 109 -18.55 -21.54 -13.43
N LYS A 110 -18.45 -21.54 -14.76
CA LYS A 110 -17.37 -20.87 -15.48
C LYS A 110 -17.41 -19.35 -15.29
N GLU A 111 -18.59 -18.74 -15.42
CA GLU A 111 -18.74 -17.30 -15.27
C GLU A 111 -18.46 -16.82 -13.84
N LEU A 112 -18.93 -17.56 -12.84
CA LEU A 112 -18.69 -17.24 -11.43
C LEU A 112 -17.19 -17.30 -11.10
N LEU A 113 -16.50 -18.39 -11.44
CA LEU A 113 -15.07 -18.54 -11.14
C LEU A 113 -14.22 -17.53 -11.93
N TRP A 114 -14.59 -17.23 -13.18
CA TRP A 114 -13.92 -16.20 -13.97
C TRP A 114 -14.11 -14.79 -13.37
N MET A 115 -15.31 -14.48 -12.91
CA MET A 115 -15.60 -13.23 -12.20
C MET A 115 -14.76 -13.10 -10.93
N LEU A 116 -14.63 -14.16 -10.13
CA LEU A 116 -13.80 -14.14 -8.93
C LEU A 116 -12.32 -13.88 -9.24
N HIS A 117 -11.82 -14.45 -10.33
CA HIS A 117 -10.46 -14.18 -10.80
C HIS A 117 -10.25 -12.69 -11.15
N LEU A 118 -11.17 -12.09 -11.92
CA LEU A 118 -11.13 -10.67 -12.28
C LEU A 118 -11.28 -9.74 -11.05
N ALA A 119 -12.12 -10.13 -10.09
CA ALA A 119 -12.32 -9.39 -8.86
C ALA A 119 -11.04 -9.38 -8.00
N LYS A 120 -10.24 -10.46 -8.02
CA LYS A 120 -8.93 -10.51 -7.36
C LYS A 120 -7.96 -9.49 -7.96
N ASP A 121 -7.88 -9.41 -9.29
CA ASP A 121 -7.01 -8.43 -9.98
C ASP A 121 -7.44 -6.99 -9.68
N THR A 122 -8.75 -6.75 -9.66
CA THR A 122 -9.32 -5.44 -9.31
C THR A 122 -8.97 -5.06 -7.87
N PHE A 123 -9.12 -6.00 -6.94
CA PHE A 123 -8.74 -5.82 -5.54
C PHE A 123 -7.25 -5.48 -5.40
N ALA A 124 -6.36 -6.17 -6.13
CA ALA A 124 -4.93 -5.87 -6.12
C ALA A 124 -4.63 -4.42 -6.53
N SER A 125 -5.36 -3.89 -7.51
CA SER A 125 -5.19 -2.48 -7.92
C SER A 125 -5.63 -1.49 -6.84
N TYR A 126 -6.69 -1.81 -6.09
CA TYR A 126 -7.17 -0.96 -5.00
C TYR A 126 -6.19 -0.98 -3.83
N ALA A 127 -5.66 -2.16 -3.51
CA ALA A 127 -4.65 -2.34 -2.47
C ALA A 127 -3.34 -1.60 -2.80
N ALA A 128 -2.91 -1.54 -4.06
CA ALA A 128 -1.72 -0.80 -4.47
C ALA A 128 -1.87 0.73 -4.39
N GLN A 129 -3.06 1.27 -4.59
CA GLN A 129 -3.30 2.73 -4.51
C GLN A 129 -3.25 3.27 -3.08
N PHE A 130 -3.38 2.38 -2.09
CA PHE A 130 -3.55 2.69 -0.69
C PHE A 130 -2.29 3.24 0.01
N GLN A 131 -1.08 2.92 -0.48
CA GLN A 131 0.16 3.20 0.23
C GLN A 131 0.88 4.47 -0.28
N LYS A 132 0.67 5.63 0.36
CA LYS A 132 1.46 6.87 0.11
C LYS A 132 1.84 7.61 1.40
N GLU A 133 2.80 8.54 1.27
CA GLU A 133 3.77 9.04 2.26
C GLU A 133 3.25 9.78 3.53
N GLY A 134 3.98 9.67 4.66
CA GLY A 134 3.78 10.44 5.91
C GLY A 134 3.89 9.62 7.21
N LEU A 135 3.76 10.25 8.40
CA LEU A 135 3.45 9.54 9.66
C LEU A 135 1.94 9.53 9.89
N MET A 136 1.25 8.55 9.31
CA MET A 136 -0.20 8.41 9.40
C MET A 136 -0.55 7.33 10.42
N LEU A 137 -1.40 7.66 11.39
CA LEU A 137 -2.05 6.66 12.23
C LEU A 137 -3.34 6.24 11.52
N GLN A 138 -3.28 5.09 10.85
CA GLN A 138 -4.39 4.60 10.07
C GLN A 138 -4.97 3.34 10.71
N PRO A 139 -6.30 3.24 10.89
CA PRO A 139 -6.93 1.96 11.16
C PRO A 139 -6.76 1.07 9.93
N LEU A 140 -6.00 -0.01 10.10
CA LEU A 140 -5.79 -1.02 9.09
C LEU A 140 -6.49 -2.31 9.50
N ILE A 141 -7.09 -2.97 8.53
CA ILE A 141 -7.71 -4.28 8.67
C ILE A 141 -6.70 -5.31 8.18
N TRP A 142 -6.31 -6.22 9.07
CA TRP A 142 -5.44 -7.34 8.74
C TRP A 142 -6.23 -8.39 7.98
N CYS A 143 -5.89 -8.60 6.71
CA CYS A 143 -6.63 -9.51 5.83
C CYS A 143 -6.55 -10.99 6.24
N SER A 144 -5.63 -11.35 7.13
CA SER A 144 -5.50 -12.70 7.65
C SER A 144 -6.37 -12.96 8.89
N THR A 145 -6.80 -11.92 9.60
CA THR A 145 -7.52 -12.07 10.89
C THR A 145 -8.79 -11.24 10.97
N CYS A 146 -9.03 -10.37 9.99
CA CYS A 146 -10.06 -9.33 10.01
C CYS A 146 -10.02 -8.42 11.24
N GLN A 147 -8.87 -8.34 11.91
CA GLN A 147 -8.68 -7.46 13.05
C GLN A 147 -8.35 -6.05 12.58
N GLU A 148 -9.08 -5.08 13.11
CA GLU A 148 -8.79 -3.67 12.94
C GLU A 148 -7.75 -3.25 13.98
N GLN A 149 -6.64 -2.68 13.53
CA GLN A 149 -5.58 -2.17 14.39
C GLN A 149 -5.08 -0.83 13.86
N VAL A 150 -4.83 0.12 14.76
CA VAL A 150 -4.23 1.41 14.39
C VAL A 150 -2.74 1.20 14.14
N HIS A 151 -2.36 1.18 12.87
CA HIS A 151 -0.97 1.08 12.47
C HIS A 151 -0.36 2.47 12.30
N ALA A 152 0.91 2.62 12.69
CA ALA A 152 1.68 3.81 12.37
C ALA A 152 2.42 3.58 11.05
N CYS A 153 1.91 4.13 9.96
CA CYS A 153 2.67 4.26 8.73
C CYS A 153 3.78 5.28 9.02
N ARG A 154 5.05 4.88 9.04
CA ARG A 154 6.16 5.78 9.37
C ARG A 154 6.97 6.07 8.10
N LYS A 155 6.84 7.29 7.56
CA LYS A 155 7.86 7.90 6.69
C LYS A 155 8.59 9.01 7.46
N SER A 156 9.40 9.81 6.77
CA SER A 156 10.05 11.00 7.37
C SER A 156 9.00 11.90 8.02
N LEU A 157 9.30 12.38 9.25
CA LEU A 157 8.48 13.37 9.96
C LEU A 157 8.57 14.74 9.28
N ASP A 158 9.74 15.08 8.76
CA ASP A 158 9.98 16.28 7.97
C ASP A 158 9.47 16.04 6.55
N CYS A 159 8.38 16.70 6.20
CA CYS A 159 7.74 16.65 4.90
C CYS A 159 8.36 17.66 3.91
N GLY A 160 9.47 18.30 4.29
CA GLY A 160 10.26 19.18 3.44
C GLY A 160 10.00 20.67 3.67
N GLU A 161 10.61 21.47 2.80
CA GLU A 161 10.55 22.93 2.82
C GLU A 161 9.63 23.48 1.72
N ARG A 162 8.67 24.34 2.10
CA ARG A 162 7.81 25.11 1.18
C ARG A 162 8.33 26.54 1.04
N LYS A 163 8.54 27.01 -0.18
CA LYS A 163 8.88 28.42 -0.45
C LYS A 163 7.61 29.23 -0.65
N VAL A 164 7.47 30.32 0.09
CA VAL A 164 6.29 31.20 0.03
C VAL A 164 6.78 32.61 -0.30
N GLU A 165 6.31 33.14 -1.42
CA GLU A 165 6.54 34.52 -1.84
C GLU A 165 5.24 35.30 -1.69
N VAL A 166 5.30 36.44 -1.01
CA VAL A 166 4.13 37.27 -0.71
C VAL A 166 4.52 38.73 -0.87
N HIS A 167 3.68 39.56 -1.48
CA HIS A 167 3.97 40.99 -1.57
C HIS A 167 3.62 41.70 -0.27
N GLN A 168 4.38 42.74 0.07
CA GLN A 168 4.06 43.61 1.19
C GLN A 168 2.61 44.14 1.07
N MET A 169 1.93 44.24 2.21
CA MET A 169 0.49 44.58 2.35
C MET A 169 -0.48 43.47 1.96
N GLU A 170 -0.04 42.35 1.37
CA GLU A 170 -0.89 41.17 1.15
C GLU A 170 -0.94 40.28 2.40
N ASP A 171 -1.83 39.29 2.38
CA ASP A 171 -1.96 38.32 3.46
C ASP A 171 -1.07 37.10 3.17
N MET A 172 -0.22 36.74 4.13
CA MET A 172 0.53 35.49 4.09
C MET A 172 -0.32 34.36 4.67
N ILE A 173 -0.42 33.26 3.94
CA ILE A 173 -1.07 32.03 4.38
C ILE A 173 -0.06 30.89 4.31
N LEU A 174 0.24 30.30 5.47
CA LEU A 174 1.05 29.10 5.57
C LEU A 174 0.12 27.91 5.79
N ASP A 175 -0.03 27.08 4.77
CA ASP A 175 -0.87 25.88 4.82
C ASP A 175 -0.05 24.66 5.20
N CYS A 176 -0.42 24.05 6.32
CA CYS A 176 0.20 22.85 6.86
C CYS A 176 -0.64 21.58 6.59
N GLU A 177 -1.82 21.71 5.99
CA GLU A 177 -2.68 20.56 5.69
C GLU A 177 -2.02 19.65 4.64
N LEU A 178 -2.05 18.34 4.91
CA LEU A 178 -1.79 17.29 3.93
C LEU A 178 -3.07 16.48 3.72
N ASN A 179 -3.22 15.91 2.53
CA ASN A 179 -4.43 15.16 2.14
C ASN A 179 -4.82 14.08 3.17
N TRP A 180 -3.85 13.47 3.84
CA TRP A 180 -4.07 12.38 4.79
C TRP A 180 -4.38 12.87 6.23
N HIS A 181 -4.23 14.16 6.55
CA HIS A 181 -4.54 14.68 7.89
C HIS A 181 -6.00 14.47 8.25
N LYS A 182 -6.94 14.63 7.29
CA LYS A 182 -8.38 14.44 7.52
C LYS A 182 -8.79 13.01 7.86
N ILE A 183 -7.93 12.04 7.51
CA ILE A 183 -8.22 10.60 7.65
C ILE A 183 -7.31 9.93 8.69
N SER A 184 -6.29 10.62 9.21
CA SER A 184 -5.43 10.11 10.27
C SER A 184 -6.13 10.20 11.63
N GLN A 185 -6.00 9.16 12.43
CA GLN A 185 -6.54 9.14 13.79
C GLN A 185 -5.54 9.69 14.81
N GLY A 186 -6.05 10.14 15.96
CA GLY A 186 -5.19 10.56 17.08
C GLY A 186 -4.32 11.78 16.79
N LEU A 187 -4.71 12.63 15.84
CA LEU A 187 -4.11 13.94 15.65
C LEU A 187 -4.58 14.90 16.74
N THR A 188 -3.74 15.87 17.09
CA THR A 188 -4.08 16.92 18.06
C THR A 188 -4.15 18.28 17.37
N ASP A 189 -3.36 19.25 17.81
CA ASP A 189 -3.37 20.61 17.28
C ASP A 189 -2.23 20.81 16.28
N TYR A 190 -2.46 21.69 15.31
CA TYR A 190 -1.40 22.33 14.55
C TYR A 190 -0.77 23.42 15.43
N SER A 191 0.55 23.43 15.48
CA SER A 191 1.35 24.42 16.17
C SER A 191 2.29 25.08 15.16
N PHE A 192 2.16 26.39 14.99
CA PHE A 192 3.04 27.16 14.11
C PHE A 192 4.07 27.90 14.93
N TYR A 193 5.32 27.85 14.48
CA TYR A 193 6.46 28.46 15.11
C TYR A 193 7.18 29.39 14.13
N ARG A 194 7.66 30.52 14.64
CA ARG A 194 8.66 31.35 13.97
C ARG A 194 10.04 30.87 14.39
N VAL A 195 10.90 30.55 13.42
CA VAL A 195 12.25 30.04 13.66
C VAL A 195 13.26 31.16 13.45
N TRP A 196 14.09 31.41 14.47
CA TRP A 196 15.10 32.46 14.46
C TRP A 196 16.49 31.89 14.17
N GLY A 197 17.41 32.73 13.66
CA GLY A 197 18.76 32.30 13.26
C GLY A 197 19.65 31.78 14.40
N ASN A 198 19.25 31.96 15.66
CA ASN A 198 19.90 31.40 16.84
C ASN A 198 19.34 30.01 17.23
N ASN A 199 18.57 29.36 16.35
CA ASN A 199 17.83 28.12 16.60
C ASN A 199 16.80 28.20 17.74
N SER A 200 16.43 29.41 18.17
CA SER A 200 15.26 29.58 19.03
C SER A 200 13.99 29.64 18.19
N GLU A 201 12.88 29.23 18.78
CA GLU A 201 11.57 29.28 18.14
C GLU A 201 10.54 29.94 19.05
N THR A 202 9.58 30.61 18.42
CA THR A 202 8.47 31.27 19.12
C THR A 202 7.16 30.72 18.59
N LEU A 203 6.32 30.20 19.48
CA LEU A 203 4.98 29.74 19.12
C LEU A 203 4.14 30.93 18.65
N MET A 204 3.64 30.86 17.42
CA MET A 204 2.83 31.88 16.74
C MET A 204 1.34 31.59 16.90
N SER A 205 0.94 30.34 16.71
CA SER A 205 -0.43 29.89 16.90
C SER A 205 -0.46 28.41 17.27
N LYS A 206 -1.53 28.00 17.96
CA LYS A 206 -1.84 26.60 18.22
C LYS A 206 -3.35 26.40 18.16
N GLY A 207 -3.80 25.37 17.45
CA GLY A 207 -5.21 25.00 17.39
C GLY A 207 -5.51 24.00 16.29
N ILE A 208 -6.80 23.76 16.03
CA ILE A 208 -7.26 22.80 15.02
C ILE A 208 -7.10 23.31 13.57
N GLN A 209 -6.88 24.62 13.39
CA GLN A 209 -6.74 25.23 12.09
C GLN A 209 -5.42 24.83 11.43
N PRO A 210 -5.44 24.26 10.23
CA PRO A 210 -4.22 23.82 9.55
C PRO A 210 -3.45 24.95 8.88
N THR A 211 -3.91 26.21 9.04
CA THR A 211 -3.34 27.38 8.38
C THR A 211 -2.95 28.45 9.41
N LEU A 212 -1.80 29.08 9.18
CA LEU A 212 -1.44 30.34 9.82
C LEU A 212 -1.63 31.48 8.82
N THR A 213 -2.49 32.43 9.16
CA THR A 213 -2.70 33.64 8.36
C THR A 213 -2.13 34.86 9.07
N LYS A 214 -1.28 35.62 8.38
CA LYS A 214 -0.76 36.91 8.84
C LYS A 214 -1.19 37.96 7.83
N ILE A 215 -2.09 38.83 8.26
CA ILE A 215 -2.61 39.90 7.42
C ILE A 215 -1.60 41.03 7.24
N MET A 216 -1.63 41.66 6.07
CA MET A 216 -0.80 42.82 5.72
C MET A 216 0.68 42.65 6.08
N VAL A 217 1.35 41.71 5.41
CA VAL A 217 2.74 41.40 5.72
C VAL A 217 3.69 42.56 5.46
N SER A 218 4.74 42.60 6.26
CA SER A 218 5.84 43.56 6.18
C SER A 218 7.20 42.84 6.06
N PRO A 219 8.29 43.54 5.67
CA PRO A 219 9.58 42.90 5.46
C PRO A 219 10.11 42.09 6.66
N GLU A 220 9.75 42.48 7.88
CA GLU A 220 10.11 41.74 9.11
C GLU A 220 9.41 40.37 9.24
N ASP A 221 8.28 40.17 8.55
CA ASP A 221 7.60 38.88 8.49
C ASP A 221 8.34 37.88 7.58
N ALA A 222 9.32 38.31 6.77
CA ALA A 222 10.18 37.39 6.01
C ALA A 222 11.03 36.54 6.96
N GLY A 223 11.20 35.25 6.66
CA GLY A 223 11.96 34.34 7.51
C GLY A 223 11.54 32.89 7.40
N ILE A 224 11.94 32.08 8.39
CA ILE A 224 11.63 30.66 8.45
C ILE A 224 10.50 30.43 9.47
N TYR A 225 9.52 29.65 9.05
CA TYR A 225 8.46 29.16 9.92
C TYR A 225 8.46 27.64 9.93
N ARG A 226 7.94 27.07 11.00
CA ARG A 226 7.78 25.62 11.15
C ARG A 226 6.36 25.35 11.60
N CYS A 227 5.68 24.45 10.92
CA CYS A 227 4.43 23.89 11.40
C CYS A 227 4.70 22.49 11.96
N GLU A 228 4.05 22.18 13.07
CA GLU A 228 3.99 20.86 13.67
C GLU A 228 2.53 20.45 13.85
N LEU A 229 2.13 19.32 13.29
CA LEU A 229 0.88 18.66 13.63
C LEU A 229 1.15 17.63 14.73
N GLY A 230 0.60 17.86 15.91
CA GLY A 230 0.76 16.94 17.03
C GLY A 230 -0.03 15.64 16.85
N SER A 231 0.34 14.62 17.64
CA SER A 231 -0.46 13.41 17.79
C SER A 231 -0.58 13.02 19.26
N VAL A 232 -1.49 12.08 19.56
CA VAL A 232 -1.64 11.47 20.90
C VAL A 232 -0.44 10.60 21.27
N LYS A 233 0.40 10.24 20.30
CA LYS A 233 1.71 9.62 20.56
C LYS A 233 2.72 10.72 20.87
N SER A 234 3.81 10.39 21.58
CA SER A 234 4.84 11.34 21.99
C SER A 234 5.61 12.03 20.85
N SER A 235 5.34 11.68 19.59
CA SER A 235 6.00 12.25 18.39
C SER A 235 4.94 12.93 17.52
N PRO A 236 5.29 14.07 16.87
CA PRO A 236 4.38 14.75 15.96
C PRO A 236 4.06 13.87 14.75
N ALA A 237 2.90 14.10 14.13
CA ALA A 237 2.49 13.43 12.90
C ALA A 237 3.12 14.07 11.66
N THR A 238 3.36 15.38 11.67
CA THR A 238 3.91 16.11 10.51
C THR A 238 4.73 17.31 10.97
N ILE A 239 5.86 17.53 10.32
CA ILE A 239 6.64 18.76 10.41
C ILE A 239 6.81 19.31 8.99
N ILE A 240 6.48 20.59 8.78
CA ILE A 240 6.70 21.30 7.51
C ILE A 240 7.45 22.60 7.80
N HIS A 241 8.49 22.87 7.03
CA HIS A 241 9.23 24.13 7.09
C HIS A 241 8.74 25.06 5.98
N PHE A 242 8.58 26.35 6.29
CA PHE A 242 8.23 27.38 5.31
C PHE A 242 9.34 28.42 5.25
N ARG A 243 9.81 28.72 4.05
CA ARG A 243 10.72 29.83 3.78
C ARG A 243 9.94 30.96 3.14
N VAL A 244 9.66 31.99 3.92
CA VAL A 244 8.86 33.15 3.52
C VAL A 244 9.77 34.27 3.03
N THR A 245 9.51 34.74 1.81
CA THR A 245 10.13 35.92 1.22
C THR A 245 9.07 36.99 0.99
N VAL A 246 9.28 38.18 1.55
CA VAL A 246 8.38 39.31 1.36
C VAL A 246 8.91 40.18 0.22
N LEU A 247 8.13 40.26 -0.86
CA LEU A 247 8.40 41.07 -2.03
C LEU A 247 7.92 42.50 -1.81
N PRO A 248 8.47 43.51 -2.52
CA PRO A 248 7.97 44.87 -2.48
C PRO A 248 6.48 44.95 -2.81
N LYS A 249 5.79 46.00 -2.35
CA LYS A 249 4.39 46.25 -2.70
C LYS A 249 4.21 46.19 -4.22
N ARG A 250 3.09 45.62 -4.67
CA ARG A 250 2.74 45.69 -6.09
C ARG A 250 2.57 47.16 -6.48
N ILE A 251 3.22 47.56 -7.56
CA ILE A 251 2.92 48.83 -8.20
C ILE A 251 1.58 48.60 -8.91
N VAL A 252 0.50 49.08 -8.30
CA VAL A 252 -0.77 49.21 -9.01
C VAL A 252 -0.61 50.47 -9.86
N GLU A 253 -0.39 50.31 -11.17
CA GLU A 253 -0.66 51.40 -12.10
C GLU A 253 -2.17 51.65 -12.06
N GLU A 254 -2.59 52.64 -11.26
CA GLU A 254 -3.90 53.25 -11.44
C GLU A 254 -3.90 53.89 -12.82
N ILE A 255 -4.56 53.24 -13.78
CA ILE A 255 -5.01 53.92 -15.00
C ILE A 255 -5.94 55.03 -14.51
N PRO A 256 -5.63 56.31 -14.74
CA PRO A 256 -6.49 57.39 -14.26
C PRO A 256 -7.87 57.24 -14.89
N SER A 257 -8.90 57.12 -14.05
CA SER A 257 -10.29 57.23 -14.51
C SER A 257 -10.46 58.56 -15.27
N PRO A 258 -11.01 58.56 -16.48
CA PRO A 258 -11.21 59.80 -17.21
C PRO A 258 -12.28 60.63 -16.49
N ASN A 259 -11.88 61.83 -16.06
CA ASN A 259 -12.75 62.82 -15.46
C ASN A 259 -13.95 63.06 -16.39
N THR A 260 -15.17 62.83 -15.90
CA THR A 260 -16.40 63.22 -16.60
C THR A 260 -16.94 64.49 -15.96
N GLU A 261 -16.72 65.63 -16.62
CA GLU A 261 -17.51 66.85 -16.44
C GLU A 261 -18.83 66.73 -17.23
N THR A 262 -19.87 67.39 -16.72
CA THR A 262 -21.30 67.21 -17.03
C THR A 262 -21.80 68.10 -18.19
N GLN A 263 -22.83 67.62 -18.92
CA GLN A 263 -23.80 68.31 -19.80
C GLN A 263 -23.26 68.81 -21.18
N ASP A 264 -23.90 68.61 -22.34
CA ASP A 264 -25.33 68.58 -22.70
C ASP A 264 -25.64 67.80 -24.02
N GLU A 265 -26.91 67.40 -24.11
CA GLU A 265 -27.84 67.26 -25.26
C GLU A 265 -27.63 66.37 -26.53
N MET A 266 -28.72 65.62 -26.78
CA MET A 266 -29.32 65.12 -28.03
C MET A 266 -28.79 63.84 -28.72
N ALA A 267 -29.70 62.87 -28.83
CA ALA A 267 -29.64 61.65 -29.65
C ALA A 267 -30.18 61.90 -31.08
N PRO A 268 -30.34 60.90 -31.99
CA PRO A 268 -29.81 59.53 -32.07
C PRO A 268 -29.18 59.18 -33.46
N GLY A 269 -28.36 58.12 -33.57
CA GLY A 269 -27.86 57.66 -34.88
C GLY A 269 -27.07 56.35 -34.90
N GLU A 270 -27.75 55.29 -35.30
CA GLU A 270 -27.39 54.16 -36.19
C GLU A 270 -25.92 53.72 -36.53
N VAL A 271 -25.75 52.38 -36.50
CA VAL A 271 -24.87 51.43 -37.25
C VAL A 271 -23.34 51.27 -37.01
N THR A 272 -22.99 49.98 -36.80
CA THR A 272 -21.89 49.17 -37.43
C THR A 272 -20.61 48.83 -36.64
N LEU A 273 -20.52 47.53 -36.30
CA LEU A 273 -19.44 46.56 -36.54
C LEU A 273 -17.95 46.97 -36.31
N GLY A 274 -17.27 46.24 -35.41
CA GLY A 274 -15.81 46.23 -35.36
C GLY A 274 -15.21 45.25 -34.36
N ARG A 275 -15.04 43.98 -34.76
CA ARG A 275 -14.20 42.95 -34.13
C ARG A 275 -12.72 43.22 -34.45
N PRO A 276 -11.76 42.96 -33.54
CA PRO A 276 -10.87 41.81 -33.75
C PRO A 276 -10.46 41.05 -32.47
N GLN A 277 -10.44 39.73 -32.62
CA GLN A 277 -9.71 38.76 -31.80
C GLN A 277 -8.27 38.66 -32.35
N PRO A 278 -7.28 38.25 -31.54
CA PRO A 278 -6.36 37.24 -32.05
C PRO A 278 -6.13 36.10 -31.06
N SER A 279 -6.34 34.90 -31.56
CA SER A 279 -5.82 33.64 -31.03
C SER A 279 -4.36 33.49 -31.45
N THR A 280 -3.47 32.98 -30.60
CA THR A 280 -2.35 32.17 -31.09
C THR A 280 -2.05 31.01 -30.15
N THR A 281 -2.23 29.82 -30.70
CA THR A 281 -1.90 28.49 -30.18
C THR A 281 -0.38 28.29 -30.26
N LEU A 282 0.26 27.78 -29.20
CA LEU A 282 1.58 27.14 -29.29
C LEU A 282 1.44 25.67 -28.88
N GLN A 283 1.83 24.79 -29.80
CA GLN A 283 1.73 23.35 -29.70
C GLN A 283 3.14 22.75 -29.69
N SER A 284 3.32 21.78 -28.78
CA SER A 284 4.22 20.62 -28.86
C SER A 284 5.73 20.79 -28.64
N GLN A 285 6.22 20.11 -27.61
CA GLN A 285 7.15 18.98 -27.79
C GLN A 285 7.12 18.06 -26.55
N SER A 286 6.56 16.85 -26.71
CA SER A 286 6.62 15.76 -25.73
C SER A 286 7.52 14.66 -26.29
N SER A 287 8.62 14.36 -25.60
CA SER A 287 9.59 13.33 -25.98
C SER A 287 9.18 11.95 -25.46
N LYS A 288 9.06 11.02 -26.40
CA LYS A 288 8.76 9.57 -26.29
C LYS A 288 9.55 8.81 -25.18
N PRO A 289 8.88 8.06 -24.28
CA PRO A 289 9.52 7.14 -23.32
C PRO A 289 9.64 5.68 -23.82
N GLU A 290 9.14 5.36 -25.01
CA GLU A 290 9.00 3.98 -25.52
C GLU A 290 10.32 3.28 -25.90
N ASN A 291 11.41 4.03 -26.08
CA ASN A 291 12.70 3.46 -26.45
C ASN A 291 13.51 2.92 -25.25
N VAL A 292 13.23 3.40 -24.03
CA VAL A 292 14.00 3.04 -22.83
C VAL A 292 13.53 1.71 -22.22
N LEU A 293 12.22 1.43 -22.28
CA LEU A 293 11.65 0.16 -21.80
C LEU A 293 12.07 -1.02 -22.67
N ARG A 294 12.12 -0.84 -23.99
CA ARG A 294 12.49 -1.92 -24.92
C ARG A 294 13.95 -2.33 -24.76
N SER A 295 14.85 -1.37 -24.52
CA SER A 295 16.27 -1.65 -24.25
C SER A 295 16.48 -2.38 -22.93
N ARG A 296 15.69 -2.08 -21.89
CA ARG A 296 15.76 -2.77 -20.59
C ARG A 296 15.22 -4.20 -20.65
N LEU A 297 14.14 -4.44 -21.38
CA LEU A 297 13.57 -5.79 -21.54
C LEU A 297 14.55 -6.73 -22.27
N VAL A 298 15.20 -6.23 -23.32
CA VAL A 298 16.20 -7.00 -24.08
C VAL A 298 17.42 -7.31 -23.19
N GLY A 299 17.86 -6.35 -22.37
CA GLY A 299 18.95 -6.59 -21.41
C GLY A 299 18.62 -7.67 -20.37
N LEU A 300 17.41 -7.67 -19.82
CA LEU A 300 16.97 -8.67 -18.85
C LEU A 300 16.82 -10.08 -19.46
N LEU A 301 16.32 -10.16 -20.70
CA LEU A 301 16.22 -11.45 -21.41
C LEU A 301 17.59 -12.07 -21.69
N ILE A 302 18.58 -11.25 -22.09
CA ILE A 302 19.94 -11.72 -22.31
C ILE A 302 20.55 -12.21 -21.00
N TRP A 303 20.36 -11.47 -19.90
CA TRP A 303 20.87 -11.88 -18.58
C TRP A 303 20.24 -13.19 -18.09
N GLY A 304 18.93 -13.34 -18.29
CA GLY A 304 18.20 -14.57 -17.96
C GLY A 304 18.77 -15.80 -18.68
N PHE A 305 19.05 -15.67 -19.99
CA PHE A 305 19.67 -16.75 -20.77
C PHE A 305 21.08 -17.10 -20.28
N VAL A 306 21.90 -16.12 -19.90
CA VAL A 306 23.25 -16.37 -19.38
C VAL A 306 23.21 -17.14 -18.06
N VAL A 307 22.30 -16.78 -17.15
CA VAL A 307 22.11 -17.49 -15.87
C VAL A 307 21.62 -18.91 -16.10
N LEU A 308 20.73 -19.11 -17.06
CA LEU A 308 20.20 -20.44 -17.41
C LEU A 308 21.29 -21.35 -17.98
N ILE A 309 22.12 -20.82 -18.89
CA ILE A 309 23.27 -21.55 -19.44
C ILE A 309 24.30 -21.87 -18.34
N ALA A 310 24.61 -20.91 -17.47
CA ALA A 310 25.52 -21.14 -16.34
C ALA A 310 24.97 -22.22 -15.38
N GLY A 311 23.67 -22.21 -15.09
CA GLY A 311 23.01 -23.23 -14.28
C GLY A 311 23.06 -24.61 -14.92
N VAL A 312 22.82 -24.72 -16.22
CA VAL A 312 22.91 -25.98 -16.98
C VAL A 312 24.34 -26.50 -17.02
N VAL A 313 25.34 -25.64 -17.28
CA VAL A 313 26.75 -26.04 -17.27
C VAL A 313 27.17 -26.49 -15.87
N THR A 314 26.75 -25.78 -14.83
CA THR A 314 27.03 -26.16 -13.43
C THR A 314 26.38 -27.50 -13.10
N ALA A 315 25.13 -27.73 -13.49
CA ALA A 315 24.45 -29.00 -13.30
C ALA A 315 25.15 -30.14 -14.08
N ILE A 316 25.62 -29.90 -15.30
CA ILE A 316 26.37 -30.91 -16.08
C ILE A 316 27.73 -31.19 -15.43
N LEU A 317 28.42 -30.20 -14.86
CA LEU A 317 29.68 -30.43 -14.16
C LEU A 317 29.49 -31.16 -12.83
N TYR A 318 28.41 -30.87 -12.09
CA TYR A 318 28.10 -31.52 -10.81
C TYR A 318 27.49 -32.92 -10.97
N PHE A 319 26.61 -33.14 -11.95
CA PHE A 319 26.01 -34.44 -12.21
C PHE A 319 26.84 -35.31 -13.17
N GLY A 320 27.67 -34.72 -14.02
CA GLY A 320 28.57 -35.42 -14.95
C GLY A 320 29.88 -35.89 -14.30
N SER A 321 30.28 -35.31 -13.16
CA SER A 321 31.41 -35.82 -12.37
C SER A 321 31.06 -37.06 -11.54
N GLY A 322 29.77 -37.42 -11.45
CA GLY A 322 29.28 -38.64 -10.81
C GLY A 322 29.53 -39.94 -11.59
N LYS A 323 30.27 -39.91 -12.71
CA LYS A 323 30.57 -41.11 -13.53
C LYS A 323 32.06 -41.42 -13.73
N VAL A 324 32.97 -40.72 -13.03
CA VAL A 324 34.42 -40.99 -13.12
C VAL A 324 35.07 -41.35 -11.77
N ILE A 325 34.36 -41.27 -10.64
CA ILE A 325 34.95 -41.57 -9.32
C ILE A 325 34.77 -43.06 -8.88
N ASP A 326 34.04 -43.89 -9.62
CA ASP A 326 33.87 -45.31 -9.28
C ASP A 326 34.90 -46.28 -9.89
N PHE A 327 35.94 -45.77 -10.58
CA PHE A 327 36.98 -46.64 -11.17
C PHE A 327 38.34 -46.61 -10.47
N ILE A 328 38.55 -45.73 -9.48
CA ILE A 328 39.87 -45.58 -8.81
C ILE A 328 39.90 -46.21 -7.40
N LYS A 329 38.77 -46.73 -6.90
CA LYS A 329 38.72 -47.35 -5.55
C LYS A 329 38.85 -48.88 -5.53
N SER A 330 38.85 -49.53 -6.70
CA SER A 330 38.94 -51.00 -6.80
C SER A 330 40.30 -51.55 -7.25
N SER A 331 41.29 -50.70 -7.57
CA SER A 331 42.61 -51.17 -8.03
C SER A 331 43.74 -51.13 -7.00
N TRP A 332 43.49 -50.73 -5.74
CA TRP A 332 44.56 -50.49 -4.75
C TRP A 332 44.61 -51.46 -3.57
N PHE A 333 44.12 -52.69 -3.79
CA PHE A 333 44.46 -53.86 -2.97
C PHE A 333 45.09 -54.93 -3.86
N SER A 334 46.40 -54.84 -4.08
CA SER A 334 47.26 -56.03 -4.20
C SER A 334 48.74 -55.65 -4.12
N THR A 335 49.52 -56.48 -3.42
CA THR A 335 51.00 -56.46 -3.24
C THR A 335 51.48 -55.45 -2.18
N GLY A 336 52.20 -55.79 -1.11
CA GLY A 336 52.86 -57.02 -0.67
C GLY A 336 54.12 -56.62 0.14
N HIS A 337 54.28 -57.23 1.33
CA HIS A 337 55.49 -57.36 2.16
C HIS A 337 56.20 -56.15 2.82
N GLY A 338 56.51 -56.31 4.13
CA GLY A 338 57.82 -55.96 4.70
C GLY A 338 57.83 -55.23 6.06
N ASP A 339 58.16 -55.97 7.12
CA ASP A 339 58.96 -55.59 8.32
C ASP A 339 58.46 -54.49 9.29
N ALA A 340 58.73 -54.45 10.59
CA ALA A 340 59.21 -55.34 11.65
C ALA A 340 58.98 -54.58 13.00
N GLN A 341 58.93 -55.33 14.12
CA GLN A 341 59.12 -54.99 15.55
C GLN A 341 59.15 -53.52 16.03
N ASP A 342 58.48 -53.23 17.16
CA ASP A 342 59.09 -53.24 18.53
C ASP A 342 58.14 -52.62 19.59
N SER A 343 57.76 -53.39 20.62
CA SER A 343 58.04 -53.18 22.07
C SER A 343 56.97 -52.46 22.92
N GLY A 344 56.78 -52.94 24.15
CA GLY A 344 56.22 -52.16 25.27
C GLY A 344 55.16 -52.85 26.13
N VAL A 345 55.61 -53.43 27.25
CA VAL A 345 54.90 -54.26 28.24
C VAL A 345 54.22 -53.46 29.39
N SER A 346 53.35 -54.16 30.15
CA SER A 346 52.88 -53.96 31.56
C SER A 346 51.56 -53.18 31.77
N ALA A 347 50.63 -53.54 32.67
CA ALA A 347 50.49 -54.55 33.74
C ALA A 347 48.97 -54.66 34.07
N GLU A 348 48.37 -55.84 34.27
CA GLU A 348 48.15 -56.59 35.54
C GLU A 348 46.74 -56.42 36.19
N LYS A 349 46.10 -57.59 36.42
CA LYS A 349 45.04 -58.03 37.37
C LYS A 349 43.69 -57.31 37.44
N THR A 350 42.62 -57.96 36.95
CA THR A 350 41.71 -58.92 37.63
C THR A 350 40.87 -58.33 38.76
N ASP A 351 39.55 -58.29 38.54
CA ASP A 351 38.63 -58.79 39.55
C ASP A 351 37.55 -59.65 38.88
N LYS A 352 37.27 -60.81 39.46
CA LYS A 352 36.38 -61.84 38.94
C LYS A 352 35.68 -62.48 40.13
N SER A 353 34.40 -62.18 40.32
CA SER A 353 33.37 -63.07 40.91
C SER A 353 32.11 -62.20 41.09
N GLY A 354 30.92 -62.47 40.54
CA GLY A 354 30.32 -63.75 40.20
C GLY A 354 29.20 -64.07 41.19
N ARG A 355 27.96 -63.63 40.91
CA ARG A 355 26.76 -64.40 41.27
C ARG A 355 25.49 -63.87 40.59
N LYS A 356 24.95 -64.77 39.76
CA LYS A 356 23.55 -65.12 39.48
C LYS A 356 22.53 -64.02 39.23
#